data_AF-A0A5E6NI27-F1
#
_entry.id   AF-A0A5E6NI27-F1
#
_cell.length_a   1.000
_cell.length_b   1.000
_cell.length_c   1.000
_cell.angle_alpha   90.00
_cell.angle_beta   90.00
_cell.angle_gamma   90.00
#
_symmetry.space_group_name_H-M   'P 1'
#
loop_
_entity.id
_entity.type
_entity.pdbx_description
1 polymer ?
#
loop_
_entity_poly.entity_id
_entity_poly.type
_entity_poly.pdbx_seq_one_letter_code
_entity_poly.pdbx_strand_id
1 'polypeptide(L)'
;MSTGSIDKFFAYEKLDDILLATDDGWLKSDPRVIQQWVEDNKQKRGRNFIHYSKYIKNWRDCQWKKDSGFSSIMVMAGISQAMSEYSYSENDNTALDLSSIVCMIKMYLDVNGDGILSPDNQERMDSELSNRNEIIKQLNKLSINLNESVSAGSSDFLTESFGSRFPSESVKPSKEAAPAIITNLNDFESDIPVMPAKKI
;
A
#
# COMPACT_ATOMS: atom_id res chain seq x y z
N MET A 1 -26.27 2.94 43.56
CA MET A 1 -26.56 2.15 42.35
C MET A 1 -25.30 2.14 41.52
N SER A 2 -24.74 0.95 41.30
CA SER A 2 -23.49 0.73 40.57
C SER A 2 -23.71 0.96 39.08
N THR A 3 -23.12 2.00 38.52
CA THR A 3 -22.91 2.08 37.07
C THR A 3 -21.59 1.36 36.78
N GLY A 4 -21.66 0.04 36.75
CA GLY A 4 -20.56 -0.80 36.27
C GLY A 4 -20.26 -0.40 34.83
N SER A 5 -19.15 0.32 34.64
CA SER A 5 -18.66 0.75 33.33
C SER A 5 -18.51 -0.47 32.43
N ILE A 6 -19.29 -0.45 31.35
CA ILE A 6 -19.30 -1.46 30.28
C ILE A 6 -17.98 -1.37 29.48
N ASP A 7 -17.15 -0.34 29.72
CA ASP A 7 -15.85 -0.12 29.08
C ASP A 7 -14.77 -1.12 29.53
N LYS A 8 -15.09 -2.00 30.48
CA LYS A 8 -14.16 -3.03 30.98
C LYS A 8 -14.16 -4.35 30.19
N PHE A 9 -14.90 -4.45 29.08
CA PHE A 9 -15.16 -5.75 28.48
C PHE A 9 -14.24 -6.24 27.34
N PHE A 10 -13.34 -5.43 26.76
CA PHE A 10 -12.41 -5.95 25.73
C PHE A 10 -11.05 -5.25 25.67
N ALA A 11 -10.45 -4.92 26.81
CA ALA A 11 -8.99 -4.80 26.82
C ALA A 11 -8.44 -6.22 26.72
N TYR A 12 -8.24 -6.72 25.49
CA TYR A 12 -7.52 -7.98 25.27
C TYR A 12 -6.16 -7.83 25.94
N GLU A 13 -5.95 -8.52 27.06
CA GLU A 13 -4.60 -8.69 27.59
C GLU A 13 -3.76 -9.31 26.48
N LYS A 14 -2.60 -8.71 26.21
CA LYS A 14 -1.70 -9.16 25.18
C LYS A 14 -1.25 -10.57 25.57
N LEU A 15 -1.85 -11.59 24.97
CA LEU A 15 -1.42 -12.97 25.15
C LEU A 15 0.05 -13.06 24.73
N ASP A 16 0.87 -13.52 25.66
CA ASP A 16 2.23 -13.99 25.40
C ASP A 16 2.11 -15.41 24.81
N ASP A 17 2.90 -15.71 23.78
CA ASP A 17 2.89 -16.99 23.04
C ASP A 17 1.67 -17.26 22.13
N ILE A 18 1.41 -16.33 21.19
CA ILE A 18 0.54 -16.62 20.05
C ILE A 18 1.20 -17.64 19.11
N LEU A 19 0.50 -18.75 18.90
CA LEU A 19 0.90 -19.83 18.01
C LEU A 19 -0.05 -19.91 16.81
N LEU A 20 0.53 -20.07 15.63
CA LEU A 20 -0.13 -20.40 14.37
C LEU A 20 -0.13 -21.92 14.19
N ALA A 21 -1.30 -22.49 13.92
CA ALA A 21 -1.39 -23.90 13.52
C ALA A 21 -0.87 -24.07 12.08
N THR A 22 -0.04 -25.09 11.87
CA THR A 22 0.49 -25.52 10.57
C THR A 22 0.21 -27.01 10.38
N ASP A 23 0.42 -27.54 9.17
CA ASP A 23 0.29 -28.98 8.91
C ASP A 23 1.30 -29.82 9.74
N ASP A 24 2.43 -29.21 10.13
CA ASP A 24 3.51 -29.82 10.91
C ASP A 24 3.47 -29.47 12.42
N GLY A 25 2.39 -28.83 12.90
CA GLY A 25 2.17 -28.54 14.32
C GLY A 25 1.90 -27.07 14.63
N TRP A 26 2.64 -26.50 15.58
CA TRP A 26 2.43 -25.13 16.06
C TRP A 26 3.69 -24.29 15.86
N LEU A 27 3.53 -23.16 15.17
CA LEU A 27 4.59 -22.19 14.91
C LEU A 27 4.34 -20.92 15.72
N LYS A 28 5.35 -20.39 16.40
CA LYS A 28 5.24 -19.08 17.05
C LYS A 28 5.15 -17.98 15.98
N SER A 29 3.97 -17.40 15.80
CA SER A 29 3.71 -16.36 14.80
C SER A 29 2.53 -15.50 15.24
N ASP A 30 2.81 -14.25 15.60
CA ASP A 30 1.79 -13.29 16.01
C ASP A 30 1.49 -12.30 14.85
N PRO A 31 0.31 -12.36 14.22
CA PRO A 31 -0.03 -11.48 13.11
C PRO A 31 -0.09 -10.00 13.51
N ARG A 32 -0.23 -9.69 14.82
CA ARG A 32 -0.24 -8.31 15.33
C ARG A 32 1.11 -7.64 15.18
N VAL A 33 2.21 -8.40 15.12
CA VAL A 33 3.56 -7.87 14.86
C VAL A 33 3.62 -7.23 13.48
N ILE A 34 3.14 -7.97 12.46
CA ILE A 34 3.08 -7.46 11.09
C ILE A 34 2.07 -6.31 10.98
N GLN A 35 0.91 -6.41 11.63
CA GLN A 35 -0.07 -5.32 11.65
C GLN A 35 0.52 -4.04 12.22
N GLN A 36 1.18 -4.11 13.38
CA GLN A 36 1.80 -2.96 14.02
C GLN A 36 2.90 -2.37 13.13
N TRP A 37 3.75 -3.21 12.53
CA TRP A 37 4.77 -2.75 11.60
C TRP A 37 4.18 -1.99 10.38
N VAL A 38 3.03 -2.43 9.85
CA VAL A 38 2.33 -1.71 8.78
C VAL A 38 1.81 -0.36 9.27
N GLU A 39 1.22 -0.31 10.47
CA GLU A 39 0.73 0.96 11.05
C GLU A 39 1.87 1.93 11.35
N ASP A 40 3.00 1.45 11.85
CA ASP A 40 4.18 2.27 12.11
C ASP A 40 4.75 2.85 10.80
N ASN A 41 4.77 2.06 9.72
CA ASN A 41 5.17 2.56 8.41
C ASN A 41 4.19 3.59 7.85
N LYS A 42 2.88 3.42 8.05
CA LYS A 42 1.87 4.43 7.67
C LYS A 42 2.08 5.73 8.43
N GLN A 43 2.35 5.66 9.72
CA GLN A 43 2.60 6.86 10.54
C GLN A 43 3.90 7.55 10.13
N LYS A 44 4.97 6.78 9.93
CA LYS A 44 6.30 7.31 9.59
C LYS A 44 6.40 7.86 8.16
N ARG A 45 5.76 7.20 7.18
CA ARG A 45 5.93 7.46 5.74
C ARG A 45 4.70 8.05 5.07
N GLY A 46 3.62 8.24 5.83
CA GLY A 46 2.36 8.77 5.34
C GLY A 46 1.66 7.84 4.35
N ARG A 47 0.82 8.46 3.51
CA ARG A 47 -0.08 7.75 2.58
C ARG A 47 0.66 7.04 1.45
N ASN A 48 1.85 7.52 1.09
CA ASN A 48 2.61 7.02 -0.06
C ASN A 48 3.04 5.57 0.09
N PHE A 49 3.46 5.14 1.29
CA PHE A 49 3.78 3.75 1.56
C PHE A 49 2.63 2.80 1.17
N ILE A 50 1.40 3.14 1.55
CA ILE A 50 0.21 2.34 1.23
C ILE A 50 -0.16 2.45 -0.24
N HIS A 51 -0.03 3.64 -0.82
CA HIS A 51 -0.31 3.89 -2.23
C HIS A 51 0.61 3.06 -3.11
N TYR A 52 1.93 3.14 -2.91
CA TYR A 52 2.91 2.37 -3.66
C TYR A 52 2.72 0.86 -3.47
N SER A 53 2.43 0.43 -2.23
CA SER A 53 2.11 -0.98 -1.94
C SER A 53 0.92 -1.48 -2.77
N LYS A 54 -0.13 -0.67 -2.92
CA LYS A 54 -1.30 -1.04 -3.74
C LYS A 54 -0.94 -1.15 -5.23
N TYR A 55 -0.17 -0.22 -5.79
CA TYR A 55 0.25 -0.30 -7.19
C TYR A 55 1.09 -1.54 -7.45
N ILE A 56 2.13 -1.78 -6.66
CA ILE A 56 3.04 -2.91 -6.92
C ILE A 56 2.31 -4.25 -6.71
N LYS A 57 1.40 -4.34 -5.72
CA LYS A 57 0.53 -5.53 -5.58
C LYS A 57 -0.38 -5.72 -6.80
N ASN A 58 -1.04 -4.66 -7.27
CA ASN A 58 -1.90 -4.75 -8.44
C ASN A 58 -1.10 -5.13 -9.70
N TRP A 59 0.09 -4.55 -9.89
CA TRP A 59 1.00 -4.92 -10.97
C TRP A 59 1.32 -6.42 -10.91
N ARG A 60 1.75 -6.94 -9.75
CA ARG A 60 2.04 -8.36 -9.55
C ARG A 60 0.83 -9.22 -9.92
N ASP A 61 -0.36 -8.86 -9.45
CA ASP A 61 -1.60 -9.60 -9.73
C ASP A 61 -1.98 -9.57 -11.23
N CYS A 62 -1.50 -8.59 -11.99
CA CYS A 62 -1.65 -8.54 -13.44
C CYS A 62 -0.66 -9.45 -14.18
N GLN A 63 0.58 -9.55 -13.69
CA GLN A 63 1.62 -10.34 -14.34
C GLN A 63 1.46 -11.85 -14.09
N TRP A 64 0.98 -12.25 -12.91
CA TRP A 64 0.85 -13.66 -12.54
C TRP A 64 -0.59 -14.04 -12.21
N LYS A 65 -1.18 -14.97 -13.00
CA LYS A 65 -2.50 -15.56 -12.73
C LYS A 65 -2.49 -16.58 -11.59
N LYS A 66 -1.33 -17.19 -11.34
CA LYS A 66 -1.06 -18.10 -10.23
C LYS A 66 -0.09 -17.42 -9.27
N ASP A 67 0.18 -18.05 -8.13
CA ASP A 67 1.12 -17.50 -7.16
C ASP A 67 2.48 -17.22 -7.82
N SER A 68 2.98 -16.00 -7.58
CA SER A 68 4.27 -15.54 -8.05
C SER A 68 5.39 -15.85 -7.05
N GLY A 69 5.09 -16.31 -5.84
CA GLY A 69 6.05 -16.36 -4.73
C GLY A 69 6.44 -14.98 -4.17
N PHE A 70 6.21 -13.89 -4.93
CA PHE A 70 6.43 -12.51 -4.50
C PHE A 70 5.27 -12.02 -3.63
N SER A 71 5.27 -12.50 -2.38
CA SER A 71 4.16 -12.30 -1.45
C SER A 71 3.86 -10.82 -1.19
N SER A 72 2.63 -10.52 -0.77
CA SER A 72 2.22 -9.13 -0.51
C SER A 72 3.05 -8.47 0.60
N ILE A 73 3.48 -9.25 1.60
CA ILE A 73 4.31 -8.73 2.69
C ILE A 73 5.75 -8.49 2.21
N MET A 74 6.29 -9.32 1.31
CA MET A 74 7.60 -9.09 0.71
C MET A 74 7.60 -7.82 -0.16
N VAL A 75 6.53 -7.58 -0.92
CA VAL A 75 6.34 -6.32 -1.66
C VAL A 75 6.39 -5.13 -0.69
N MET A 76 5.62 -5.17 0.40
CA MET A 76 5.56 -4.06 1.36
C MET A 76 6.90 -3.86 2.09
N ALA A 77 7.58 -4.94 2.46
CA ALA A 77 8.88 -4.89 3.10
C ALA A 77 9.94 -4.26 2.18
N GLY A 78 9.98 -4.68 0.91
CA GLY A 78 10.87 -4.10 -0.09
C GLY A 78 10.62 -2.60 -0.32
N ILE A 79 9.35 -2.17 -0.34
CA ILE A 79 8.99 -0.74 -0.42
C ILE A 79 9.47 0.01 0.83
N SER A 80 9.25 -0.55 2.03
CA SER A 80 9.70 0.06 3.28
C SER A 80 11.23 0.18 3.34
N GLN A 81 11.96 -0.85 2.90
CA GLN A 81 13.43 -0.81 2.77
C GLN A 81 13.85 0.29 1.79
N ALA A 82 13.29 0.30 0.57
CA ALA A 82 13.60 1.31 -0.44
C ALA A 82 13.36 2.74 0.07
N MET A 83 12.23 2.98 0.73
CA MET A 83 11.93 4.30 1.34
C MET A 83 12.80 4.63 2.56
N SER A 84 13.58 3.69 3.09
CA SER A 84 14.56 3.94 4.16
C SER A 84 15.94 4.28 3.61
N GLU A 85 16.20 4.03 2.34
CA GLU A 85 17.48 4.34 1.72
C GLU A 85 17.71 5.85 1.71
N TYR A 86 18.95 6.26 2.02
CA TYR A 86 19.33 7.68 1.98
C TYR A 86 19.17 8.28 0.57
N SER A 87 19.29 7.45 -0.47
CA SER A 87 19.12 7.84 -1.86
C SER A 87 17.66 8.02 -2.29
N TYR A 88 16.69 7.59 -1.47
CA TYR A 88 15.28 7.79 -1.78
C TYR A 88 14.84 9.21 -1.45
N SER A 89 14.31 9.90 -2.45
CA SER A 89 13.63 11.18 -2.30
C SER A 89 12.30 11.11 -3.03
N GLU A 90 11.23 11.55 -2.37
CA GLU A 90 9.91 11.65 -2.99
C GLU A 90 9.94 12.62 -4.17
N ASN A 91 9.27 12.23 -5.24
CA ASN A 91 9.10 13.00 -6.45
C ASN A 91 7.66 13.50 -6.54
N ASP A 92 7.44 14.68 -7.15
CA ASP A 92 6.08 15.17 -7.41
C ASP A 92 5.30 14.24 -8.38
N ASN A 93 6.00 13.34 -9.08
CA ASN A 93 5.43 12.33 -9.95
C ASN A 93 5.50 10.91 -9.34
N THR A 94 4.34 10.37 -8.98
CA THR A 94 4.20 9.01 -8.42
C THR A 94 4.78 7.90 -9.31
N ALA A 95 4.76 8.04 -10.64
CA ALA A 95 5.33 7.03 -11.52
C ALA A 95 6.87 6.99 -11.42
N LEU A 96 7.51 8.15 -11.23
CA LEU A 96 8.95 8.24 -10.98
C LEU A 96 9.32 7.65 -9.62
N ASP A 97 8.54 7.92 -8.57
CA ASP A 97 8.73 7.28 -7.25
C ASP A 97 8.66 5.76 -7.34
N LEU A 98 7.61 5.25 -7.97
CA LEU A 98 7.42 3.82 -8.18
C LEU A 98 8.57 3.22 -8.98
N SER A 99 9.10 3.94 -9.97
CA SER A 99 10.22 3.47 -10.77
C SER A 99 11.50 3.32 -9.95
N SER A 100 11.82 4.33 -9.12
CA SER A 100 12.95 4.29 -8.19
C SER A 100 12.82 3.15 -7.18
N ILE A 101 11.63 3.00 -6.56
CA ILE A 101 11.34 1.94 -5.58
C ILE A 101 11.48 0.55 -6.23
N VAL A 102 10.91 0.35 -7.42
CA VAL A 102 10.99 -0.92 -8.16
C VAL A 102 12.43 -1.23 -8.55
N CYS A 103 13.23 -0.22 -8.91
CA CYS A 103 14.66 -0.41 -9.15
C CYS A 103 15.40 -0.87 -7.89
N MET A 104 15.13 -0.30 -6.72
CA MET A 104 15.74 -0.74 -5.46
C MET A 104 15.31 -2.16 -5.08
N ILE A 105 14.01 -2.48 -5.16
CA ILE A 105 13.50 -3.84 -4.93
C ILE A 105 14.19 -4.86 -5.85
N LYS A 106 14.38 -4.50 -7.13
CA LYS A 106 15.12 -5.33 -8.09
C LYS A 106 16.56 -5.57 -7.63
N MET A 107 17.24 -4.54 -7.12
CA MET A 107 18.61 -4.66 -6.59
C MET A 107 18.66 -5.55 -5.34
N TYR A 108 17.69 -5.44 -4.43
CA TYR A 108 17.61 -6.33 -3.26
C TYR A 108 17.43 -7.79 -3.65
N LEU A 109 16.65 -8.06 -4.70
CA LEU A 109 16.41 -9.41 -5.20
C LEU A 109 17.56 -9.98 -6.05
N ASP A 110 18.54 -9.17 -6.46
CA ASP A 110 19.71 -9.67 -7.19
C ASP A 110 20.43 -10.77 -6.38
N VAL A 111 21.15 -11.66 -7.07
CA VAL A 111 21.87 -12.76 -6.41
C VAL A 111 22.90 -12.25 -5.40
N ASN A 112 23.46 -11.06 -5.64
CA ASN A 112 24.40 -10.39 -4.73
C ASN A 112 23.74 -9.26 -3.92
N GLY A 113 22.42 -9.12 -3.99
CA GLY A 113 21.66 -8.11 -3.26
C GLY A 113 21.49 -8.45 -1.78
N ASP A 114 21.16 -7.44 -0.99
CA ASP A 114 20.93 -7.57 0.46
C ASP A 114 19.70 -8.40 0.83
N GLY A 115 18.85 -8.73 -0.16
CA GLY A 115 17.59 -9.42 0.05
C GLY A 115 16.50 -8.52 0.64
N ILE A 116 15.28 -9.04 0.64
CA ILE A 116 14.15 -8.37 1.27
C ILE A 116 13.98 -8.94 2.67
N LEU A 117 14.09 -8.08 3.68
CA LEU A 117 14.09 -8.51 5.08
C LEU A 117 12.67 -8.58 5.65
N SER A 118 12.42 -9.63 6.43
CA SER A 118 11.14 -9.83 7.08
C SER A 118 10.90 -8.80 8.18
N PRO A 119 9.71 -8.19 8.25
CA PRO A 119 9.39 -7.20 9.28
C PRO A 119 9.48 -7.68 10.73
N ASP A 120 9.33 -8.97 10.99
CA ASP A 120 9.27 -9.55 12.33
C ASP A 120 10.63 -9.99 12.88
N ASN A 121 11.46 -10.64 12.05
CA ASN A 121 12.70 -11.29 12.48
C ASN A 121 13.95 -10.83 11.69
N GLN A 122 13.78 -9.96 10.69
CA GLN A 122 14.85 -9.44 9.83
C GLN A 122 15.59 -10.51 9.01
N GLU A 123 15.04 -11.72 8.86
CA GLU A 123 15.56 -12.74 7.95
C GLU A 123 15.18 -12.44 6.50
N ARG A 124 15.93 -12.98 5.54
CA ARG A 124 15.64 -12.82 4.12
C ARG A 124 14.41 -13.62 3.70
N MET A 125 13.38 -12.92 3.25
CA MET A 125 12.13 -13.50 2.77
C MET A 125 12.26 -14.11 1.36
N ASP A 126 13.25 -13.69 0.60
CA ASP A 126 13.39 -14.03 -0.82
C ASP A 126 14.24 -15.27 -1.08
N SER A 127 14.81 -15.89 -0.03
CA SER A 127 15.70 -17.05 -0.11
C SER A 127 15.11 -18.22 -0.92
N GLU A 128 13.81 -18.51 -0.72
CA GLU A 128 13.10 -19.62 -1.37
C GLU A 128 12.34 -19.22 -2.65
N LEU A 129 12.63 -18.04 -3.20
CA LEU A 129 11.92 -17.49 -4.35
C LEU A 129 12.35 -18.19 -5.66
N SER A 130 11.69 -19.30 -5.98
CA SER A 130 12.02 -20.17 -7.12
C SER A 130 12.02 -19.47 -8.49
N ASN A 131 11.24 -18.40 -8.67
CA ASN A 131 11.10 -17.63 -9.90
C ASN A 131 11.74 -16.23 -9.82
N ARG A 132 12.70 -16.02 -8.91
CA ARG A 132 13.43 -14.76 -8.68
C ARG A 132 13.84 -14.04 -9.97
N ASN A 133 14.47 -14.75 -10.91
CA ASN A 133 14.96 -14.14 -12.16
C ASN A 133 13.83 -13.58 -13.04
N GLU A 134 12.67 -14.26 -13.08
CA GLU A 134 11.51 -13.76 -13.82
C GLU A 134 10.91 -12.54 -13.11
N ILE A 135 10.86 -12.53 -11.78
CA ILE A 135 10.41 -11.36 -11.01
C ILE A 135 11.32 -10.16 -11.28
N ILE A 136 12.64 -10.34 -11.22
CA ILE A 136 13.63 -9.28 -11.54
C ILE A 136 13.41 -8.73 -12.94
N LYS A 137 13.20 -9.61 -13.92
CA LYS A 137 12.92 -9.22 -15.31
C LYS A 137 11.63 -8.40 -15.43
N GLN A 138 10.56 -8.82 -14.77
CA GLN A 138 9.28 -8.10 -14.77
C GLN A 138 9.38 -6.76 -14.02
N LEU A 139 10.11 -6.70 -12.89
CA LEU A 139 10.39 -5.45 -12.18
C LEU A 139 11.16 -4.48 -13.08
N ASN A 140 12.15 -4.97 -13.82
CA ASN A 140 12.89 -4.15 -14.78
C ASN A 140 11.99 -3.60 -15.90
N LYS A 141 11.07 -4.42 -16.41
CA LYS A 141 10.08 -3.97 -17.39
C LYS A 141 9.15 -2.90 -16.79
N LEU A 142 8.67 -3.10 -15.56
CA LEU A 142 7.84 -2.13 -14.86
C LEU A 142 8.57 -0.78 -14.69
N SER A 143 9.84 -0.78 -14.26
CA SER A 143 10.60 0.47 -14.09
C SER A 143 10.79 1.22 -15.41
N ILE A 144 10.97 0.50 -16.53
CA ILE A 144 11.05 1.10 -17.86
C ILE A 144 9.70 1.71 -18.24
N ASN A 145 8.61 0.94 -18.16
CA ASN A 145 7.28 1.42 -18.53
C ASN A 145 6.84 2.65 -17.70
N LEU A 146 7.21 2.70 -16.41
CA LEU A 146 6.94 3.86 -15.56
C LEU A 146 7.70 5.12 -16.05
N ASN A 147 9.00 5.01 -16.36
CA ASN A 147 9.78 6.14 -16.90
C ASN A 147 9.29 6.59 -18.29
N GLU A 148 9.00 5.64 -19.17
CA GLU A 148 8.50 5.92 -20.52
C GLU A 148 7.14 6.60 -20.47
N SER A 149 6.26 6.22 -19.53
CA SER A 149 4.95 6.88 -19.37
C SER A 149 5.08 8.37 -19.06
N VAL A 150 6.07 8.75 -18.25
CA VAL A 150 6.35 10.14 -17.89
C VAL A 150 7.03 10.87 -19.05
N SER A 151 8.01 10.23 -19.68
CA SER A 151 8.79 10.83 -20.77
C SER A 151 7.95 11.07 -22.02
N ALA A 152 7.05 10.13 -22.35
CA ALA A 152 6.12 10.25 -23.46
C ALA A 152 4.85 11.05 -23.10
N GLY A 153 4.60 11.30 -21.81
CA GLY A 153 3.36 11.90 -21.34
C GLY A 153 2.12 11.07 -21.67
N SER A 154 2.23 9.74 -21.67
CA SER A 154 1.14 8.81 -22.05
C SER A 154 1.00 7.66 -21.05
N SER A 155 -0.25 7.30 -20.75
CA SER A 155 -0.60 6.15 -19.90
C SER A 155 -0.52 4.78 -20.61
N ASP A 156 -0.21 4.73 -21.91
CA ASP A 156 -0.29 3.49 -22.68
C ASP A 156 0.66 2.41 -22.14
N PHE A 157 1.87 2.81 -21.74
CA PHE A 157 2.86 1.92 -21.10
C PHE A 157 2.38 1.36 -19.75
N LEU A 158 1.50 2.09 -19.07
CA LEU A 158 0.95 1.71 -17.77
C LEU A 158 -0.18 0.69 -17.92
N THR A 159 -0.93 0.74 -19.02
CA THR A 159 -1.99 -0.24 -19.30
C THR A 159 -1.41 -1.66 -19.45
N GLU A 160 -0.21 -1.79 -20.04
CA GLU A 160 0.49 -3.07 -20.11
C GLU A 160 0.91 -3.59 -18.72
N SER A 161 1.31 -2.68 -17.82
CA SER A 161 1.80 -3.03 -16.48
C SER A 161 0.69 -3.33 -15.48
N PHE A 162 -0.39 -2.56 -15.52
CA PHE A 162 -1.47 -2.59 -14.52
C PHE A 162 -2.80 -3.15 -15.07
N GLY A 163 -2.80 -3.59 -16.32
CA GLY A 163 -3.95 -4.18 -17.00
C GLY A 163 -5.05 -3.18 -17.32
N SER A 164 -6.19 -3.71 -17.76
CA SER A 164 -7.35 -2.93 -18.22
C SER A 164 -8.09 -2.14 -17.13
N ARG A 165 -7.64 -2.23 -15.86
CA ARG A 165 -8.15 -1.39 -14.76
C ARG A 165 -7.48 -0.02 -14.72
N PHE A 166 -6.32 0.13 -15.37
CA PHE A 166 -5.68 1.43 -15.48
C PHE A 166 -6.48 2.31 -16.46
N PRO A 167 -6.82 3.56 -16.12
CA PRO A 167 -7.56 4.43 -17.02
C PRO A 167 -6.76 4.64 -18.31
N SER A 168 -7.34 4.33 -19.46
CA SER A 168 -6.78 4.75 -20.74
C SER A 168 -7.35 6.11 -21.13
N GLU A 169 -6.57 6.96 -21.78
CA GLU A 169 -7.06 8.24 -22.31
C GLU A 169 -8.22 8.08 -23.32
N SER A 170 -8.37 6.88 -23.89
CA SER A 170 -9.49 6.50 -24.75
C SER A 170 -10.80 6.21 -24.00
N VAL A 171 -10.76 5.98 -22.69
CA VAL A 171 -11.95 5.92 -21.82
C VAL A 171 -12.23 7.32 -21.31
N LYS A 172 -12.79 8.16 -22.19
CA LYS A 172 -13.58 9.30 -21.70
C LYS A 172 -14.70 8.70 -20.83
N PRO A 173 -14.96 9.21 -19.61
CA PRO A 173 -16.14 8.75 -18.89
C PRO A 173 -17.34 8.94 -19.81
N SER A 174 -18.07 7.86 -20.09
CA SER A 174 -19.40 8.00 -20.66
C SER A 174 -20.14 8.95 -19.71
N LYS A 175 -20.84 9.95 -20.27
CA LYS A 175 -21.65 10.90 -19.51
C LYS A 175 -22.85 10.26 -18.77
N GLU A 176 -22.81 8.95 -18.54
CA GLU A 176 -23.84 8.16 -17.91
C GLU A 176 -23.27 7.50 -16.65
N ALA A 177 -23.03 8.32 -15.64
CA ALA A 177 -23.16 7.91 -14.26
C ALA A 177 -24.09 8.91 -13.56
N ALA A 178 -25.08 8.35 -12.88
CA ALA A 178 -26.25 8.97 -12.25
C ALA A 178 -26.01 10.35 -11.56
N PRO A 179 -27.05 11.20 -11.44
CA PRO A 179 -26.91 12.51 -10.81
C PRO A 179 -26.49 12.32 -9.36
N ALA A 180 -25.29 12.83 -9.02
CA ALA A 180 -24.98 13.13 -7.64
C ALA A 180 -25.97 14.21 -7.20
N ILE A 181 -26.84 13.86 -6.24
CA ILE A 181 -27.63 14.84 -5.51
C ILE A 181 -26.61 15.73 -4.79
N ILE A 182 -26.28 16.87 -5.39
CA ILE A 182 -25.65 17.97 -4.70
C ILE A 182 -26.76 18.59 -3.85
N THR A 183 -26.86 18.15 -2.60
CA THR A 183 -27.49 19.00 -1.58
C THR A 183 -26.53 20.15 -1.39
N ASN A 184 -26.88 21.31 -1.93
CA ASN A 184 -26.17 22.56 -1.66
C ASN A 184 -26.13 22.77 -0.15
N LEU A 185 -24.93 22.80 0.43
CA LEU A 185 -24.67 23.20 1.81
C LEU A 185 -24.77 24.73 1.99
N ASN A 186 -25.72 25.38 1.31
CA ASN A 186 -25.97 26.83 1.42
C ASN A 186 -27.35 27.17 1.99
N ASP A 187 -28.17 26.18 2.38
CA ASP A 187 -29.52 26.43 2.95
C ASP A 187 -29.56 26.39 4.50
N PHE A 188 -28.42 26.55 5.19
CA PHE A 188 -28.36 26.65 6.66
C PHE A 188 -27.86 28.01 7.17
N GLU A 189 -28.21 29.09 6.46
CA GLU A 189 -27.96 30.45 6.94
C GLU A 189 -29.22 31.33 6.91
N SER A 190 -30.28 30.87 7.57
CA SER A 190 -31.34 31.74 8.08
C SER A 190 -32.13 31.01 9.16
N ASP A 191 -31.66 31.10 10.40
CA ASP A 191 -32.50 31.14 11.62
C ASP A 191 -31.59 31.19 12.86
N ILE A 192 -30.88 32.31 13.02
CA ILE A 192 -30.35 32.70 14.34
C ILE A 192 -31.47 33.51 15.02
N PRO A 193 -32.05 33.04 16.14
CA PRO A 193 -33.02 33.83 16.88
C PRO A 193 -32.35 35.08 17.47
N VAL A 194 -32.82 36.25 17.05
CA VAL A 194 -32.42 37.54 17.63
C VAL A 194 -32.94 37.59 19.08
N MET A 195 -32.04 37.55 20.07
CA MET A 195 -32.41 37.82 21.46
C MET A 195 -32.84 39.29 21.62
N PRO A 196 -33.96 39.58 22.31
CA PRO A 196 -34.36 40.95 22.56
C PRO A 196 -33.41 41.64 23.56
N ALA A 197 -33.00 42.86 23.21
CA ALA A 197 -32.18 43.72 24.04
C ALA A 197 -32.85 44.03 25.39
N LYS A 198 -32.13 43.84 26.50
CA LYS A 198 -32.50 44.37 27.82
C LYS A 198 -32.49 45.90 27.76
N LYS A 199 -33.66 46.53 27.93
CA LYS A 199 -33.75 47.95 28.30
C LYS A 199 -33.28 48.12 29.75
N ILE A 200 -32.50 49.18 29.97
CA ILE A 200 -32.18 49.76 31.28
C ILE A 200 -33.47 50.31 31.90
#